data_AF-A0A0X3Q210-F1
#
_entry.id   AF-A0A0X3Q210-F1
#
_cell.length_a   1.000
_cell.length_b   1.000
_cell.length_c   1.000
_cell.angle_alpha   90.00
_cell.angle_beta   90.00
_cell.angle_gamma   90.00
#
_symmetry.space_group_name_H-M   'P 1'
#
loop_
_entity.id
_entity.type
_entity.pdbx_description
1 polymer ?
#
loop_
_entity_poly.entity_id
_entity_poly.type
_entity_poly.pdbx_seq_one_letter_code
_entity_poly.pdbx_strand_id
1 'polypeptide(L)'
;MILLLKKFQTAIISTMNETLTNEYGKLGLVTDAWNFVQSKLRCCAVLDNGWLAYSGSWWDRSVNVDIFAMSSKLSENSYFYKLVPVSCCITLIDPLTGWPTNFYRSITQCQNWQYGPPRFANGAHNDAIYYRVCLFHVTCLGLLLGNKILPRAI
;
A
#
# COMPACT_ATOMS: atom_id res chain seq x y z
N MET A 1 -30.54 1.51 -2.13
CA MET A 1 -29.29 1.50 -2.94
C MET A 1 -28.09 2.11 -2.19
N ILE A 2 -28.18 3.34 -1.68
CA ILE A 2 -27.05 4.02 -0.96
C ILE A 2 -26.55 3.26 0.28
N LEU A 3 -27.46 2.67 1.07
CA LEU A 3 -27.10 1.91 2.28
C LEU A 3 -26.31 0.64 1.97
N LEU A 4 -26.64 -0.05 0.87
CA LEU A 4 -25.96 -1.27 0.42
C LEU A 4 -24.53 -0.97 -0.05
N LEU A 5 -24.36 0.11 -0.81
CA LEU A 5 -23.03 0.58 -1.25
C LEU A 5 -22.13 0.91 -0.07
N LYS A 6 -22.65 1.59 0.96
CA LYS A 6 -21.89 1.89 2.18
C LYS A 6 -21.46 0.62 2.91
N LYS A 7 -22.36 -0.34 3.10
CA LYS A 7 -22.05 -1.63 3.76
C LYS A 7 -20.99 -2.41 2.99
N PHE A 8 -21.08 -2.43 1.66
CA PHE A 8 -20.10 -3.11 0.81
C PHE A 8 -18.72 -2.46 0.90
N GLN A 9 -18.65 -1.13 0.86
CA GLN A 9 -17.38 -0.40 1.00
C GLN A 9 -16.73 -0.66 2.37
N THR A 10 -17.50 -0.65 3.46
CA THR A 10 -16.98 -0.98 4.80
C THR A 10 -16.42 -2.41 4.85
N ALA A 11 -17.10 -3.38 4.24
CA ALA A 11 -16.62 -4.76 4.19
C ALA A 11 -15.28 -4.87 3.43
N ILE A 12 -15.17 -4.22 2.26
CA ILE A 12 -13.91 -4.20 1.50
C ILE A 12 -12.78 -3.57 2.32
N ILE A 13 -13.01 -2.41 2.94
CA ILE A 13 -12.00 -1.73 3.77
C ILE A 13 -11.54 -2.66 4.90
N SER A 14 -12.48 -3.32 5.57
CA SER A 14 -12.19 -4.25 6.66
C SER A 14 -11.28 -5.39 6.19
N THR A 15 -11.65 -6.07 5.10
CA THR A 15 -10.87 -7.18 4.55
C THR A 15 -9.50 -6.71 4.04
N MET A 16 -9.43 -5.56 3.37
CA MET A 16 -8.16 -4.99 2.93
C MET A 16 -7.25 -4.67 4.11
N ASN A 17 -7.75 -4.04 5.17
CA ASN A 17 -6.95 -3.77 6.37
C ASN A 17 -6.51 -5.05 7.08
N GLU A 18 -7.39 -6.04 7.18
CA GLU A 18 -7.09 -7.33 7.81
C GLU A 18 -5.96 -8.06 7.06
N THR A 19 -6.11 -8.22 5.74
CA THR A 19 -5.09 -8.88 4.91
C THR A 19 -3.78 -8.11 4.89
N LEU A 20 -3.81 -6.77 4.84
CA LEU A 20 -2.60 -5.94 4.93
C LEU A 20 -1.87 -6.10 6.27
N THR A 21 -2.60 -6.13 7.38
CA THR A 21 -2.00 -6.10 8.72
C THR A 21 -1.54 -7.50 9.16
N ASN A 22 -2.34 -8.53 8.88
CA ASN A 22 -2.17 -9.85 9.46
C ASN A 22 -1.56 -10.89 8.50
N GLU A 23 -1.68 -10.68 7.18
CA GLU A 23 -1.33 -11.69 6.18
C GLU A 23 -0.25 -11.25 5.20
N TYR A 24 -0.16 -9.95 4.90
CA TYR A 24 0.92 -9.39 4.08
C TYR A 24 2.29 -9.67 4.73
N GLY A 25 3.22 -10.21 3.94
CA GLY A 25 4.51 -10.70 4.42
C GLY A 25 4.46 -12.05 5.15
N LYS A 26 3.26 -12.64 5.37
CA LYS A 26 3.06 -13.97 5.96
C LYS A 26 2.77 -15.01 4.90
N LEU A 27 1.77 -14.72 4.07
CA LEU A 27 1.25 -15.61 3.04
C LEU A 27 1.74 -15.11 1.69
N GLY A 28 2.45 -15.96 0.94
CA GLY A 28 3.05 -15.58 -0.35
C GLY A 28 2.02 -15.02 -1.34
N LEU A 29 0.91 -15.74 -1.54
CA LEU A 29 -0.17 -15.31 -2.46
C LEU A 29 -0.75 -13.95 -2.10
N VAL A 30 -0.97 -13.69 -0.80
CA VAL A 30 -1.49 -12.39 -0.32
C VAL A 30 -0.46 -11.29 -0.51
N THR A 31 0.81 -11.60 -0.27
CA THR A 31 1.94 -10.68 -0.48
C THR A 31 2.07 -10.29 -1.94
N ASP A 32 1.99 -11.26 -2.86
CA ASP A 32 2.07 -11.03 -4.30
C ASP A 32 0.87 -10.21 -4.80
N ALA A 33 -0.33 -10.51 -4.31
CA ALA A 33 -1.52 -9.75 -4.65
C ALA A 33 -1.42 -8.29 -4.20
N TRP A 34 -0.96 -8.03 -2.97
CA TRP A 34 -0.71 -6.67 -2.48
C TRP A 34 0.35 -5.95 -3.29
N ASN A 35 1.50 -6.59 -3.55
CA ASN A 35 2.58 -6.02 -4.34
C ASN A 35 2.09 -5.65 -5.76
N PHE A 36 1.29 -6.51 -6.38
CA PHE A 36 0.68 -6.26 -7.67
C PHE A 36 -0.27 -5.07 -7.63
N VAL A 37 -1.21 -5.04 -6.68
CA VAL A 37 -2.19 -3.96 -6.53
C VAL A 37 -1.49 -2.62 -6.28
N GLN A 38 -0.54 -2.57 -5.35
CA GLN A 38 0.19 -1.36 -4.99
C GLN A 38 1.02 -0.81 -6.16
N SER A 39 1.74 -1.68 -6.86
CA SER A 39 2.56 -1.27 -8.01
C SER A 39 1.72 -0.85 -9.22
N LYS A 40 0.66 -1.60 -9.55
CA LYS A 40 -0.18 -1.32 -10.72
C LYS A 40 -1.11 -0.13 -10.52
N LEU A 41 -1.68 0.01 -9.32
CA LEU A 41 -2.59 1.11 -8.99
C LEU A 41 -1.86 2.32 -8.40
N ARG A 42 -0.52 2.25 -8.27
CA ARG A 42 0.33 3.33 -7.75
C ARG A 42 -0.20 3.86 -6.43
N CYS A 43 -0.44 2.94 -5.50
CA CYS A 43 -1.08 3.20 -4.21
C CYS A 43 -0.27 2.54 -3.09
N CYS A 44 -0.44 3.01 -1.85
CA CYS A 44 0.28 2.43 -0.70
C CYS A 44 -0.60 2.13 0.51
N ALA A 45 -1.79 2.71 0.63
CA ALA A 45 -2.64 2.51 1.80
C ALA A 45 -4.08 2.15 1.40
N VAL A 46 -4.81 1.51 2.33
CA VAL A 46 -6.23 1.16 2.15
C VAL A 46 -7.13 2.39 2.24
N LEU A 47 -6.72 3.37 3.06
CA LEU A 47 -7.39 4.65 3.27
C LEU A 47 -6.37 5.79 3.22
N ASP A 48 -6.86 7.02 3.11
CA ASP A 48 -6.01 8.21 3.17
C ASP A 48 -5.22 8.22 4.48
N ASN A 49 -3.93 8.52 4.39
CA ASN A 49 -2.99 8.46 5.50
C ASN A 49 -2.87 7.09 6.21
N GLY A 50 -3.32 6.00 5.57
CA GLY A 50 -3.35 4.66 6.15
C GLY A 50 -2.02 3.90 6.17
N TRP A 51 -0.88 4.55 5.89
CA TRP A 51 0.43 3.89 5.89
C TRP A 51 0.86 3.40 7.27
N LEU A 52 0.30 3.99 8.34
CA LEU A 52 0.52 3.51 9.70
C LEU A 52 0.04 2.07 9.92
N ALA A 53 -0.83 1.55 9.05
CA ALA A 53 -1.26 0.15 9.10
C ALA A 53 -0.10 -0.85 8.88
N TYR A 54 1.02 -0.43 8.28
CA TYR A 54 2.21 -1.27 8.23
C TYR A 54 2.88 -1.39 9.60
N SER A 55 2.86 -0.35 10.43
CA SER A 55 3.49 -0.39 11.75
C SER A 55 2.85 -1.47 12.62
N GLY A 56 3.66 -2.42 13.11
CA GLY A 56 3.16 -3.55 13.88
C GLY A 56 2.43 -4.63 13.08
N SER A 57 2.33 -4.49 11.75
CA SER A 57 1.86 -5.56 10.86
C SER A 57 2.82 -6.76 10.91
N TRP A 58 2.37 -7.88 10.35
CA TRP A 58 3.26 -9.04 10.21
C TRP A 58 4.46 -8.73 9.30
N TRP A 59 4.24 -8.01 8.20
CA TRP A 59 5.31 -7.54 7.33
C TRP A 59 6.35 -6.70 8.08
N ASP A 60 5.93 -5.72 8.88
CA ASP A 60 6.85 -4.86 9.64
C ASP A 60 7.72 -5.66 10.61
N ARG A 61 7.11 -6.59 11.34
CA ARG A 61 7.84 -7.48 12.26
C ARG A 61 8.81 -8.41 11.54
N SER A 62 8.48 -8.86 10.33
CA SER A 62 9.35 -9.78 9.59
C SER A 62 10.51 -9.08 8.88
N VAL A 63 10.29 -7.88 8.34
CA VAL A 63 11.32 -7.16 7.58
C VAL A 63 12.26 -6.31 8.44
N ASN A 64 11.80 -5.87 9.61
CA ASN A 64 12.56 -5.01 10.53
C ASN A 64 13.08 -5.78 11.74
N VAL A 65 13.28 -7.09 11.63
CA VAL A 65 13.91 -7.89 12.70
C VAL A 65 15.38 -7.48 12.86
N ASP A 66 15.84 -7.36 14.10
CA ASP A 66 17.25 -7.21 14.40
C ASP A 66 17.95 -8.56 14.21
N ILE A 67 18.86 -8.64 13.23
CA ILE A 67 19.56 -9.89 12.90
C ILE A 67 20.51 -10.36 14.01
N PHE A 68 20.98 -9.45 14.86
CA PHE A 68 21.85 -9.76 16.00
C PHE A 68 21.07 -10.10 17.26
N ALA A 69 19.82 -9.64 17.33
CA ALA A 69 18.88 -9.93 18.41
C ALA A 69 17.53 -10.34 17.83
N MET A 70 17.45 -11.55 17.23
CA MET A 70 16.32 -12.06 16.43
C MET A 70 14.94 -12.03 17.10
N SER A 71 14.88 -11.80 18.41
CA SER A 71 13.65 -11.59 19.18
C SER A 71 13.20 -10.12 19.25
N SER A 72 13.93 -9.20 18.63
CA SER A 72 13.72 -7.75 18.72
C SER A 72 13.58 -7.09 17.36
N LYS A 73 12.87 -5.96 17.35
CA LYS A 73 12.69 -5.10 16.17
C LYS A 73 13.82 -4.07 16.15
N LEU A 74 14.35 -3.77 14.97
CA LEU A 74 15.21 -2.61 14.74
C LEU A 74 14.52 -1.34 15.28
N SER A 75 15.31 -0.42 15.83
CA SER A 75 14.80 0.90 16.20
C SER A 75 14.22 1.60 14.98
N GLU A 76 13.07 2.27 15.13
CA GLU A 76 12.47 3.10 14.08
C GLU A 76 13.36 4.29 13.66
N ASN A 77 14.35 4.64 14.49
CA ASN A 77 15.39 5.61 14.16
C ASN A 77 16.54 5.02 13.33
N SER A 78 16.58 3.71 13.14
CA SER A 78 17.61 3.06 12.34
C SER A 78 17.46 3.45 10.87
N TYR A 79 18.59 3.69 10.22
CA TYR A 79 18.64 3.88 8.77
C TYR A 79 18.16 2.64 7.99
N PHE A 80 18.25 1.46 8.62
CA PHE A 80 17.83 0.19 8.02
C PHE A 80 16.35 -0.13 8.26
N TYR A 81 15.65 0.66 9.08
CA TYR A 81 14.24 0.48 9.33
C TYR A 81 13.40 0.84 8.09
N LYS A 82 12.51 -0.06 7.70
CA LYS A 82 11.62 0.09 6.54
C LYS A 82 10.19 0.33 7.02
N LEU A 83 9.66 1.52 6.77
CA LEU A 83 8.32 1.94 7.19
C LEU A 83 7.21 1.40 6.29
N VAL A 84 7.52 1.14 5.01
CA VAL A 84 6.58 0.67 3.99
C VAL A 84 7.26 -0.31 3.03
N PRO A 85 6.51 -1.19 2.35
CA PRO A 85 7.07 -2.09 1.35
C PRO A 85 7.55 -1.35 0.10
N VAL A 86 8.47 -1.97 -0.65
CA VAL A 86 9.03 -1.38 -1.88
C VAL A 86 7.97 -1.17 -2.98
N SER A 87 6.87 -1.92 -2.94
CA SER A 87 5.72 -1.77 -3.82
C SER A 87 4.99 -0.42 -3.64
N CYS A 88 5.17 0.24 -2.50
CA CYS A 88 4.69 1.60 -2.24
C CYS A 88 5.56 2.69 -2.86
N CYS A 89 6.77 2.37 -3.31
CA CYS A 89 7.74 3.37 -3.74
C CYS A 89 7.50 3.79 -5.19
N ILE A 90 7.63 5.09 -5.43
CA ILE A 90 7.49 5.68 -6.76
C ILE A 90 8.59 5.15 -7.67
N THR A 91 8.17 4.59 -8.80
CA THR A 91 9.07 4.26 -9.90
C THR A 91 9.07 5.37 -10.94
N LEU A 92 10.17 5.48 -11.67
CA LEU A 92 10.30 6.38 -12.80
C LEU A 92 9.31 5.95 -13.89
N ILE A 93 8.76 6.93 -14.60
CA ILE A 93 7.83 6.69 -15.69
C ILE A 93 8.63 6.69 -16.98
N ASP A 94 8.44 5.67 -17.78
CA ASP A 94 8.97 5.65 -19.14
C ASP A 94 8.24 6.74 -19.96
N PRO A 95 8.97 7.75 -20.47
CA PRO A 95 8.35 8.85 -21.21
C PRO A 95 7.73 8.41 -22.53
N LEU A 96 8.14 7.28 -23.11
CA LEU A 96 7.61 6.77 -24.37
C LEU A 96 6.31 6.01 -24.18
N THR A 97 6.22 5.21 -23.11
CA THR A 97 5.09 4.30 -22.90
C THR A 97 4.12 4.76 -21.80
N GLY A 98 4.52 5.70 -20.95
CA GLY A 98 3.75 6.15 -19.79
C GLY A 98 3.66 5.13 -18.65
N TRP A 99 4.29 3.97 -18.81
CA TRP A 99 4.28 2.88 -17.83
C TRP A 99 5.35 3.08 -16.74
N PRO A 100 5.10 2.59 -15.51
CA PRO A 100 6.12 2.54 -14.49
C PRO A 100 7.26 1.60 -14.91
N THR A 101 8.49 2.05 -14.72
CA THR A 101 9.70 1.25 -14.90
C THR A 101 10.02 0.45 -13.63
N ASN A 102 11.10 -0.32 -13.68
CA ASN A 102 11.68 -0.99 -12.51
C ASN A 102 12.69 -0.11 -11.75
N PHE A 103 12.86 1.15 -12.16
CA PHE A 103 13.77 2.09 -11.52
C PHE A 103 13.00 2.93 -10.52
N TYR A 104 13.41 2.92 -9.25
CA TYR A 104 12.80 3.72 -8.20
C TYR A 104 13.35 5.15 -8.20
N ARG A 105 12.49 6.12 -7.84
CA ARG A 105 12.94 7.50 -7.59
C ARG A 105 13.97 7.55 -6.47
N SER A 106 13.62 6.96 -5.33
CA SER A 106 14.53 6.78 -4.19
C SER A 106 13.96 5.77 -3.20
N ILE A 107 14.58 4.59 -3.09
CA ILE A 107 14.13 3.54 -2.16
C ILE A 107 14.32 3.99 -0.71
N THR A 108 15.50 4.53 -0.39
CA THR A 108 15.82 5.01 0.96
C THR A 108 14.82 6.06 1.41
N GLN A 109 14.53 7.06 0.57
CA GLN A 109 13.59 8.11 0.91
C GLN A 109 12.18 7.56 1.08
N CYS A 110 11.74 6.66 0.21
CA CYS A 110 10.44 6.02 0.31
C CYS A 110 10.26 5.27 1.65
N GLN A 111 11.24 4.44 2.01
CA GLN A 111 11.09 3.50 3.13
C GLN A 111 11.59 4.04 4.47
N ASN A 112 12.45 5.06 4.49
CA ASN A 112 13.09 5.58 5.70
C ASN A 112 12.97 7.11 5.82
N TRP A 113 11.85 7.69 5.40
CA TRP A 113 11.64 9.14 5.49
C TRP A 113 11.56 9.63 6.93
N GLN A 114 12.43 10.59 7.29
CA GLN A 114 12.60 11.04 8.67
C GLN A 114 11.71 12.24 9.06
N TYR A 115 11.08 12.89 8.08
CA TYR A 115 10.50 14.23 8.28
C TYR A 115 8.98 14.29 8.12
N GLY A 116 8.31 13.18 7.81
CA GLY A 116 6.89 13.14 7.52
C GLY A 116 6.39 11.74 7.18
N PRO A 117 5.35 11.59 6.35
CA PRO A 117 4.83 10.28 5.98
C PRO A 117 5.87 9.43 5.20
N PRO A 118 5.91 8.11 5.40
CA PRO A 118 4.97 7.30 6.19
C PRO A 118 5.30 7.21 7.69
N ARG A 119 6.39 7.82 8.15
CA ARG A 119 6.81 7.77 9.56
C ARG A 119 5.83 8.47 10.49
N PHE A 120 5.40 9.65 10.09
CA PHE A 120 4.46 10.47 10.83
C PHE A 120 3.20 10.70 9.99
N ALA A 121 2.05 10.88 10.64
CA ALA A 121 0.81 11.19 9.94
C ALA A 121 0.89 12.53 9.15
N ASN A 122 1.68 13.47 9.65
CA ASN A 122 1.88 14.80 9.08
C ASN A 122 3.38 15.15 9.05
N GLY A 123 3.78 16.09 8.18
CA GLY A 123 5.16 16.58 8.10
C GLY A 123 5.57 16.92 6.67
N ALA A 124 6.88 16.91 6.41
CA ALA A 124 7.41 17.14 5.08
C ALA A 124 6.96 16.04 4.11
N HIS A 125 6.55 16.44 2.91
CA HIS A 125 6.10 15.52 1.88
C HIS A 125 7.25 14.62 1.41
N ASN A 126 6.97 13.32 1.31
CA ASN A 126 7.89 12.33 0.75
C ASN A 126 7.57 12.09 -0.73
N ASP A 127 8.26 12.74 -1.66
CA ASP A 127 7.98 12.60 -3.09
C ASP A 127 8.41 11.24 -3.69
N ALA A 128 8.89 10.30 -2.87
CA ALA A 128 9.28 8.95 -3.27
C ALA A 128 8.26 7.84 -2.90
N ILE A 129 7.12 8.17 -2.29
CA ILE A 129 6.05 7.22 -1.93
C ILE A 129 4.73 7.52 -2.65
N TYR A 130 3.97 6.48 -3.00
CA TYR A 130 2.62 6.65 -3.51
C TYR A 130 1.63 7.02 -2.38
N TYR A 131 1.10 8.25 -2.42
CA TYR A 131 0.07 8.71 -1.48
C TYR A 131 -1.35 8.24 -1.82
N ARG A 132 -1.56 7.64 -3.00
CA ARG A 132 -2.90 7.21 -3.41
C ARG A 132 -3.39 6.02 -2.58
N VAL A 133 -4.70 5.99 -2.45
CA VAL A 133 -5.45 4.93 -1.77
C VAL A 133 -5.77 3.78 -2.73
N CYS A 134 -5.47 2.55 -2.31
CA CYS A 134 -5.70 1.35 -3.10
C CYS A 134 -7.19 1.03 -3.26
N LEU A 135 -8.01 1.34 -2.25
CA LEU A 135 -9.46 1.15 -2.31
C LEU A 135 -10.13 1.91 -3.46
N PHE A 136 -9.68 3.15 -3.73
CA PHE A 136 -10.31 4.03 -4.72
C PHE A 136 -10.35 3.39 -6.11
N HIS A 137 -9.34 2.60 -6.45
CA HIS A 137 -9.26 1.91 -7.74
C HIS A 137 -10.08 0.63 -7.79
N VAL A 138 -10.17 -0.12 -6.67
CA VAL A 138 -10.99 -1.35 -6.59
C VAL A 138 -12.47 -1.02 -6.70
N THR A 139 -12.93 0.03 -6.04
CA THR A 139 -14.33 0.48 -6.13
C THR A 139 -14.64 1.12 -7.48
N CYS A 140 -13.70 1.84 -8.09
CA CYS A 140 -13.87 2.38 -9.44
C CYS A 140 -13.90 1.28 -10.51
N LEU A 141 -13.09 0.22 -10.40
CA LEU A 141 -13.18 -0.95 -11.27
C LEU A 141 -14.53 -1.67 -11.10
N GLY A 142 -15.01 -1.83 -9.87
CA GLY A 142 -16.34 -2.39 -9.58
C GLY A 142 -17.48 -1.56 -10.17
N LEU A 143 -17.38 -0.22 -10.14
CA LEU A 143 -18.35 0.70 -10.76
C LEU A 143 -18.28 0.68 -12.29
N LEU A 144 -17.08 0.60 -12.88
CA LEU A 144 -16.90 0.52 -14.33
C LEU A 144 -17.30 -0.84 -14.91
N LEU A 145 -17.09 -1.94 -14.17
CA LEU A 145 -17.54 -3.28 -14.53
C LEU A 145 -19.04 -3.47 -14.25
N GLY A 146 -19.59 -2.85 -13.20
CA GLY A 146 -21.03 -2.80 -12.94
C GLY A 146 -21.83 -2.11 -14.04
N ASN A 147 -21.21 -1.15 -14.75
CA ASN A 147 -21.80 -0.51 -15.93
C ASN A 147 -21.64 -1.30 -17.24
N LYS A 148 -20.95 -2.45 -17.23
CA LYS A 148 -20.83 -3.36 -18.40
C LYS A 148 -21.71 -4.61 -18.30
N ILE A 149 -22.41 -4.83 -17.18
CA ILE A 149 -23.29 -5.99 -16.94
C ILE A 149 -24.75 -5.54 -16.75
N LEU A 150 -25.21 -4.64 -17.62
CA LEU A 150 -26.62 -4.53 -17.96
C LEU A 150 -26.72 -4.78 -19.46
N PRO A 151 -27.10 -5.98 -19.94
CA PRO A 151 -27.69 -6.04 -21.25
C PRO A 151 -28.90 -5.11 -21.21
N ARG A 152 -28.95 -4.15 -22.15
CA ARG A 152 -30.18 -3.42 -22.46
C ARG A 152 -31.28 -4.45 -22.68
N ALA A 153 -32.17 -4.59 -21.72
CA ALA A 153 -33.45 -5.24 -21.93
C ALA A 153 -34.30 -4.25 -22.73
N ILE A 154 -34.45 -4.52 -24.03
CA ILE A 154 -35.63 -4.18 -24.81
C ILE A 154 -36.33 -5.50 -25.06
#